data_AF-A0A362XDD5-F1
#
_entry.id   AF-A0A362XDD5-F1
#
_cell.length_a   1.000
_cell.length_b   1.000
_cell.length_c   1.000
_cell.angle_alpha   90.00
_cell.angle_beta   90.00
_cell.angle_gamma   90.00
#
_symmetry.space_group_name_H-M   'P 1'
#
loop_
_entity.id
_entity.type
_entity.pdbx_description
1 polymer ?
#
loop_
_entity_poly.entity_id
_entity_poly.type
_entity_poly.pdbx_seq_one_letter_code
_entity_poly.pdbx_strand_id
1 'polypeptide(L)'
;VLWMKPPPSVALGLFLVAACPGGNVSNFMSHLAKANTALSITLTAFATLLSVIMTPLNFQLYASLYEPTEVLLRSISVEPADLFKVVVLLLAFPLSLGLYTRYRFKSIAVRLKKILKPSSLILFMVLVGMALASNWEAFQKYATQFADLVIFHNTLAILLGFITAAVFRLDRYSRRSIAIETGIQNSGLGLLLIFSFFDGLGGMAIIAALWGVWHLISGLLLGLFWGVLRDRIRVFIRTSVIAIVRVLLYFNYKKIEIHGLENIPSGRVIFVGNHQNGLIDPLLIAAFNKKPTTFYTRASVFNNPIVSRILHYLGLLPIFRFRDGSRNLRNNIELFEKGADALLEKREAIALFPEGNHGAKRQIRPLKKGVIRLIETIYQKDSSEEVFLVPVGFNYLELAQFKDEVSVRFGKPIRSQSLLNNNGMIDLKLLELIHQSLQTLTTHIGDAYELKIEYLENSQVNWLDPDEVYRVLENYPKVLPSNTSPLPSTSYFFSWPVVLFWRKYLLPKIDELEFITTLRYAYIGVLVLICIILCILGVIFIL
;
A
#
# COMPACT_ATOMS: atom_id res chain seq x y z
N VAL A 1 -7.05 35.63 1.89
CA VAL A 1 -7.63 36.99 1.88
C VAL A 1 -6.60 38.05 1.51
N LEU A 2 -5.51 38.23 2.26
CA LEU A 2 -4.48 39.25 1.94
C LEU A 2 -3.91 39.16 0.51
N TRP A 3 -3.70 37.95 0.01
CA TRP A 3 -3.18 37.74 -1.34
C TRP A 3 -4.22 38.03 -2.44
N MET A 4 -5.45 37.54 -2.27
CA MET A 4 -6.48 37.56 -3.32
C MET A 4 -7.45 38.75 -3.22
N LYS A 5 -7.39 39.53 -2.12
CA LYS A 5 -8.16 40.76 -1.87
C LYS A 5 -9.65 40.67 -2.29
N PRO A 6 -10.41 39.67 -1.83
CA PRO A 6 -11.81 39.54 -2.20
C PRO A 6 -12.66 40.68 -1.62
N PRO A 7 -13.89 40.89 -2.14
CA PRO A 7 -14.83 41.85 -1.58
C PRO A 7 -15.04 41.62 -0.07
N PRO A 8 -15.29 42.67 0.73
CA PRO A 8 -15.37 42.56 2.20
C PRO A 8 -16.38 41.51 2.68
N SER A 9 -17.58 41.48 2.09
CA SER A 9 -18.62 40.50 2.43
C SER A 9 -18.16 39.05 2.16
N VAL A 10 -17.41 38.82 1.10
CA VAL A 10 -16.83 37.50 0.75
C VAL A 10 -15.72 37.12 1.73
N ALA A 11 -14.86 38.07 2.10
CA ALA A 11 -13.81 37.87 3.11
C ALA A 11 -14.41 37.51 4.49
N LEU A 12 -15.46 38.21 4.93
CA LEU A 12 -16.20 37.85 6.15
C LEU A 12 -16.75 36.43 6.09
N GLY A 13 -17.29 36.03 4.94
CA GLY A 13 -17.78 34.66 4.72
C GLY A 13 -16.68 33.62 4.89
N LEU A 14 -15.50 33.86 4.30
CA LEU A 14 -14.34 32.97 4.42
C LEU A 14 -13.84 32.85 5.87
N PHE A 15 -13.79 33.96 6.60
CA PHE A 15 -13.38 33.97 8.01
C PHE A 15 -14.38 33.24 8.90
N LEU A 16 -15.68 33.50 8.72
CA LEU A 16 -16.72 32.90 9.54
C LEU A 16 -16.78 31.38 9.35
N VAL A 17 -16.76 30.91 8.10
CA VAL A 17 -16.78 29.47 7.79
C VAL A 17 -15.54 28.77 8.33
N ALA A 18 -14.37 29.41 8.27
CA ALA A 18 -13.14 28.85 8.84
C ALA A 18 -13.14 28.84 10.37
N ALA A 19 -13.83 29.79 11.01
CA ALA A 19 -13.96 29.86 12.46
C ALA A 19 -14.99 28.87 13.02
N CYS A 20 -15.91 28.35 12.19
CA CYS A 20 -16.85 27.31 12.61
C CYS A 20 -16.12 26.01 13.00
N PRO A 21 -16.68 25.22 13.94
CA PRO A 21 -16.14 23.92 14.30
C PRO A 21 -16.32 22.89 13.18
N GLY A 22 -15.64 21.75 13.32
CA GLY A 22 -15.83 20.58 12.47
C GLY A 22 -17.30 20.14 12.39
N GLY A 23 -17.72 19.70 11.21
CA GLY A 23 -19.10 19.30 10.93
C GLY A 23 -19.32 17.79 11.15
N ASN A 24 -20.50 17.40 11.60
CA ASN A 24 -20.85 16.00 11.90
C ASN A 24 -20.66 15.00 10.73
N VAL A 25 -20.63 15.50 9.49
CA VAL A 25 -20.37 14.71 8.28
C VAL A 25 -18.90 14.22 8.22
N SER A 26 -17.96 14.91 8.88
CA SER A 26 -16.55 14.49 8.99
C SER A 26 -16.43 13.07 9.54
N ASN A 27 -17.25 12.71 10.53
CA ASN A 27 -17.27 11.39 11.15
C ASN A 27 -17.63 10.28 10.17
N PHE A 28 -18.56 10.55 9.25
CA PHE A 28 -18.93 9.61 8.19
C PHE A 28 -17.80 9.48 7.16
N MET A 29 -17.21 10.60 6.72
CA MET A 29 -16.11 10.59 5.76
C MET A 29 -14.84 9.94 6.32
N SER A 30 -14.53 10.17 7.59
CA SER A 30 -13.45 9.50 8.33
C SER A 30 -13.65 7.99 8.38
N HIS A 31 -14.89 7.54 8.59
CA HIS A 31 -15.19 6.11 8.54
C HIS A 31 -15.00 5.54 7.13
N LEU A 32 -15.51 6.22 6.11
CA LEU A 32 -15.36 5.83 4.71
C LEU A 32 -13.88 5.78 4.27
N ALA A 33 -13.08 6.74 4.73
CA ALA A 33 -11.64 6.83 4.49
C ALA A 33 -10.80 5.72 5.14
N LYS A 34 -11.43 4.80 5.89
CA LYS A 34 -10.75 3.92 6.84
C LYS A 34 -9.77 4.74 7.68
N ALA A 35 -10.22 5.82 8.30
CA ALA A 35 -9.44 6.66 9.22
C ALA A 35 -9.80 6.32 10.67
N ASN A 36 -9.10 6.93 11.63
CA ASN A 36 -9.42 6.77 13.05
C ASN A 36 -10.76 7.47 13.38
N THR A 37 -11.87 6.74 13.28
CA THR A 37 -13.22 7.28 13.48
C THR A 37 -13.45 7.72 14.92
N ALA A 38 -12.86 7.02 15.90
CA ALA A 38 -12.98 7.40 17.31
C ALA A 38 -12.33 8.76 17.59
N LEU A 39 -11.16 9.00 16.99
CA LEU A 39 -10.49 10.31 17.05
C LEU A 39 -11.33 11.40 16.38
N SER A 40 -11.89 11.16 15.20
CA SER A 40 -12.76 12.15 14.51
C SER A 40 -13.92 12.58 15.40
N ILE A 41 -14.66 11.63 15.99
CA ILE A 41 -15.80 11.92 16.86
C ILE A 41 -15.36 12.74 18.09
N THR A 42 -14.19 12.41 18.65
CA THR A 42 -13.63 13.12 19.80
C THR A 42 -13.25 14.55 19.43
N LEU A 43 -12.57 14.74 18.30
CA LEU A 43 -12.19 16.06 17.80
C LEU A 43 -13.42 16.92 17.53
N THR A 44 -14.46 16.39 16.86
CA THR A 44 -15.71 17.14 16.61
C THR A 44 -16.36 17.59 17.92
N ALA A 45 -16.41 16.71 18.93
CA ALA A 45 -17.01 17.03 20.21
C ALA A 45 -16.23 18.15 20.94
N PHE A 46 -14.90 18.04 21.02
CA PHE A 46 -14.06 19.07 21.63
C PHE A 46 -14.11 20.38 20.85
N ALA A 47 -14.04 20.33 19.51
CA ALA A 47 -14.13 21.51 18.66
C ALA A 47 -15.47 22.22 18.81
N THR A 48 -16.59 21.48 18.89
CA THR A 48 -17.94 22.04 19.10
C THR A 48 -18.10 22.67 20.48
N LEU A 49 -17.47 22.12 21.52
CA LEU A 49 -17.47 22.75 22.85
C LEU A 49 -16.61 24.01 22.87
N LEU A 50 -15.40 23.96 22.31
CA LEU A 50 -14.50 25.09 22.24
C LEU A 50 -15.01 26.21 21.31
N SER A 51 -15.82 25.87 20.30
CA SER A 51 -16.34 26.84 19.33
C SER A 51 -17.24 27.91 19.95
N VAL A 52 -17.83 27.62 21.10
CA VAL A 52 -18.59 28.61 21.90
C VAL A 52 -17.78 29.89 22.12
N ILE A 53 -16.49 29.74 22.40
CA ILE A 53 -15.58 30.86 22.62
C ILE A 53 -14.74 31.13 21.36
N MET A 54 -14.23 30.08 20.72
CA MET A 54 -13.27 30.20 19.64
C MET A 54 -13.89 30.72 18.34
N THR A 55 -15.15 30.41 18.03
CA THR A 55 -15.79 30.93 16.80
C THR A 55 -15.90 32.45 16.80
N PRO A 56 -16.55 33.10 17.81
CA PRO A 56 -16.65 34.55 17.83
C PRO A 56 -15.27 35.21 17.94
N LEU A 57 -14.36 34.67 18.76
CA LEU A 57 -13.02 35.21 18.94
C LEU A 57 -12.21 35.16 17.63
N ASN A 58 -12.13 34.01 16.97
CA ASN A 58 -11.40 33.88 15.72
C ASN A 58 -12.02 34.73 14.62
N PHE A 59 -13.35 34.73 14.50
CA PHE A 59 -14.04 35.55 13.51
C PHE A 59 -13.73 37.04 13.69
N GLN A 60 -13.85 37.56 14.92
CA GLN A 60 -13.55 38.96 15.22
C GLN A 60 -12.08 39.30 14.97
N LEU A 61 -11.16 38.42 15.42
CA LEU A 61 -9.73 38.61 15.19
C LEU A 61 -9.42 38.71 13.70
N TYR A 62 -9.77 37.70 12.90
CA TYR A 62 -9.40 37.68 11.48
C TYR A 62 -10.10 38.77 10.67
N ALA A 63 -11.35 39.10 11.00
CA ALA A 63 -12.07 40.16 10.32
C ALA A 63 -11.53 41.57 10.65
N SER A 64 -10.95 41.77 11.85
CA SER A 64 -10.26 43.03 12.20
C SER A 64 -8.90 43.20 11.52
N LEU A 65 -8.24 42.10 11.14
CA LEU A 65 -6.92 42.13 10.48
C LEU A 65 -6.97 42.51 8.99
N TYR A 66 -8.16 42.65 8.42
CA TYR A 66 -8.35 43.11 7.04
C TYR A 66 -9.23 44.36 7.05
N GLU A 67 -8.62 45.52 6.77
CA GLU A 67 -9.26 46.85 6.87
C GLU A 67 -10.64 46.93 6.20
N PRO A 68 -10.86 46.40 4.97
CA PRO A 68 -12.19 46.48 4.35
C PRO A 68 -13.28 45.72 5.11
N THR A 69 -12.95 44.63 5.80
CA THR A 69 -13.91 43.89 6.63
C THR A 69 -14.14 44.53 7.99
N GLU A 70 -13.12 45.21 8.52
CA GLU A 70 -13.21 45.94 9.77
C GLU A 70 -14.22 47.10 9.68
N VAL A 71 -14.13 47.89 8.60
CA VAL A 71 -15.07 48.98 8.30
C VAL A 71 -16.50 48.45 8.16
N LEU A 72 -16.68 47.35 7.42
CA LEU A 72 -17.99 46.73 7.23
C LEU A 72 -18.55 46.19 8.55
N LEU A 73 -17.73 45.58 9.42
CA LEU A 73 -18.18 45.10 10.72
C LEU A 73 -18.65 46.22 11.64
N ARG A 74 -17.96 47.37 11.66
CA ARG A 74 -18.40 48.54 12.44
C ARG A 74 -19.78 49.03 12.01
N SER A 75 -20.13 48.89 10.74
CA SER A 75 -21.44 49.28 10.22
C SER A 75 -22.58 48.32 10.57
N ILE A 76 -22.29 47.04 10.85
CA ILE A 76 -23.31 46.00 11.09
C ILE A 76 -23.62 45.81 12.59
N SER A 77 -22.94 46.53 13.50
CA SER A 77 -23.21 46.53 14.95
C SER A 77 -23.44 45.13 15.57
N VAL A 78 -22.64 44.14 15.19
CA VAL A 78 -22.79 42.77 15.72
C VAL A 78 -22.08 42.67 17.07
N GLU A 79 -22.84 42.50 18.15
CA GLU A 79 -22.27 42.32 19.48
C GLU A 79 -21.72 40.89 19.66
N PRO A 80 -20.43 40.71 20.04
CA PRO A 80 -19.86 39.38 20.28
C PRO A 80 -20.61 38.55 21.33
N ALA A 81 -21.26 39.22 22.29
CA ALA A 81 -22.08 38.57 23.31
C ALA A 81 -23.30 37.85 22.70
N ASP A 82 -23.89 38.38 21.63
CA ASP A 82 -25.05 37.77 21.00
C ASP A 82 -24.66 36.57 20.12
N LEU A 83 -23.53 36.68 19.40
CA LEU A 83 -22.90 35.54 18.73
C LEU A 83 -22.63 34.40 19.72
N PHE A 84 -22.06 34.72 20.89
CA PHE A 84 -21.83 33.75 21.96
C PHE A 84 -23.12 33.08 22.43
N LYS A 85 -24.17 33.86 22.75
CA LYS A 85 -25.49 33.33 23.17
C LYS A 85 -26.06 32.35 22.16
N VAL A 86 -26.01 32.70 20.87
CA VAL A 86 -26.54 31.83 19.79
C VAL A 86 -25.73 30.55 19.66
N VAL A 87 -24.41 30.62 19.69
CA VAL A 87 -23.56 29.41 19.63
C VAL A 87 -23.78 28.50 20.85
N VAL A 88 -23.92 29.06 22.06
CA VAL A 88 -24.27 28.29 23.26
C VAL A 88 -25.62 27.59 23.10
N LEU A 89 -26.66 28.33 22.69
CA LEU A 89 -28.01 27.80 22.60
C LEU A 89 -28.13 26.70 21.53
N LEU A 90 -27.42 26.84 20.41
CA LEU A 90 -27.56 25.95 19.27
C LEU A 90 -26.59 24.77 19.24
N LEU A 91 -25.41 24.92 19.85
CA LEU A 91 -24.40 23.87 19.86
C LEU A 91 -24.16 23.31 21.25
N ALA A 92 -23.79 24.16 22.21
CA ALA A 92 -23.37 23.71 23.54
C ALA A 92 -24.53 23.02 24.28
N PHE A 93 -25.71 23.64 24.27
CA PHE A 93 -26.88 23.11 24.97
C PHE A 93 -27.36 21.77 24.37
N PRO A 94 -27.61 21.62 23.05
CA PRO A 94 -28.03 20.35 22.48
C PRO A 94 -26.97 19.25 22.58
N LEU A 95 -25.68 19.59 22.42
CA LEU A 95 -24.58 18.62 22.60
C LEU A 95 -24.51 18.13 24.05
N SER A 96 -24.57 19.05 25.02
CA SER A 96 -24.54 18.71 26.45
C SER A 96 -25.74 17.85 26.84
N LEU A 97 -26.93 18.19 26.35
CA LEU A 97 -28.14 17.39 26.56
C LEU A 97 -28.00 15.99 25.95
N GLY A 98 -27.45 15.88 24.73
CA GLY A 98 -27.18 14.61 24.08
C GLY A 98 -26.17 13.74 24.82
N LEU A 99 -25.08 14.34 25.32
CA LEU A 99 -24.07 13.68 26.14
C LEU A 99 -24.65 13.20 27.47
N TYR A 100 -25.42 14.06 28.16
CA TYR A 100 -26.10 13.73 29.40
C TYR A 100 -27.11 12.59 29.21
N THR A 101 -27.91 12.65 28.14
CA THR A 101 -28.87 11.58 27.79
C THR A 101 -28.16 10.25 27.55
N ARG A 102 -27.01 10.27 26.87
CA ARG A 102 -26.21 9.07 26.64
C ARG A 102 -25.60 8.52 27.94
N TYR A 103 -25.17 9.39 28.85
CA TYR A 103 -24.64 9.02 30.15
C TYR A 103 -25.71 8.39 31.06
N ARG A 104 -26.87 9.04 31.19
CA ARG A 104 -27.93 8.65 32.13
C ARG A 104 -28.93 7.62 31.59
N PHE A 105 -29.21 7.63 30.28
CA PHE A 105 -30.26 6.85 29.62
C PHE A 105 -29.73 6.08 28.41
N LYS A 106 -28.70 5.24 28.61
CA LYS A 106 -27.99 4.50 27.55
C LYS A 106 -28.90 3.76 26.56
N SER A 107 -29.96 3.07 27.05
CA SER A 107 -30.89 2.32 26.20
C SER A 107 -31.68 3.23 25.24
N ILE A 108 -32.17 4.36 25.75
CA ILE A 108 -32.88 5.37 24.95
C ILE A 108 -31.94 5.99 23.91
N ALA A 109 -30.73 6.37 24.34
CA ALA A 109 -29.74 6.96 23.44
C ALA A 109 -29.37 6.03 22.26
N VAL A 110 -29.26 4.72 22.49
CA VAL A 110 -29.01 3.73 21.42
C VAL A 110 -30.18 3.64 20.44
N ARG A 111 -31.42 3.67 20.93
CA ARG A 111 -32.63 3.66 20.07
C ARG A 111 -32.73 4.96 19.26
N LEU A 112 -32.62 6.11 19.91
CA LEU A 112 -32.66 7.42 19.26
C LEU A 112 -31.56 7.57 18.20
N LYS A 113 -30.33 7.12 18.48
CA LYS A 113 -29.23 7.17 17.51
C LYS A 113 -29.57 6.50 16.17
N LYS A 114 -30.30 5.37 16.18
CA LYS A 114 -30.68 4.66 14.95
C LYS A 114 -31.61 5.49 14.06
N ILE A 115 -32.42 6.37 14.65
CA ILE A 115 -33.39 7.22 13.94
C ILE A 115 -32.78 8.59 13.63
N LEU A 116 -32.19 9.25 14.63
CA LEU A 116 -31.67 10.61 14.54
C LEU A 116 -30.46 10.73 13.61
N LYS A 117 -29.58 9.72 13.55
CA LYS A 117 -28.39 9.77 12.69
C LYS A 117 -28.74 9.84 11.19
N PRO A 118 -29.53 8.92 10.61
CA PRO A 118 -29.91 9.03 9.20
C PRO A 118 -30.84 10.21 8.94
N SER A 119 -31.80 10.49 9.83
CA SER A 119 -32.74 11.62 9.63
C SER A 119 -32.05 12.98 9.64
N SER A 120 -31.06 13.22 10.52
CA SER A 120 -30.29 14.47 10.52
C SER A 120 -29.48 14.66 9.24
N LEU A 121 -28.90 13.59 8.69
CA LEU A 121 -28.21 13.64 7.40
C LEU A 121 -29.17 13.92 6.24
N ILE A 122 -30.33 13.25 6.20
CA ILE A 122 -31.36 13.49 5.19
C ILE A 122 -31.87 14.94 5.29
N LEU A 123 -32.21 15.40 6.49
CA LEU A 123 -32.66 16.77 6.72
C LEU A 123 -31.61 17.80 6.27
N PHE A 124 -30.34 17.56 6.60
CA PHE A 124 -29.25 18.43 6.15
C PHE A 124 -29.13 18.46 4.61
N MET A 125 -29.17 17.30 3.95
CA MET A 125 -29.13 17.23 2.48
C MET A 125 -30.33 17.92 1.83
N VAL A 126 -31.52 17.77 2.42
CA VAL A 126 -32.75 18.45 1.95
C VAL A 126 -32.64 19.95 2.16
N LEU A 127 -32.14 20.43 3.30
CA LEU A 127 -31.93 21.86 3.58
C LEU A 127 -30.93 22.47 2.59
N VAL A 128 -29.78 21.81 2.36
CA VAL A 128 -28.80 22.24 1.35
C VAL A 128 -29.43 22.27 -0.05
N GLY A 129 -30.16 21.23 -0.42
CA GLY A 129 -30.87 21.16 -1.71
C GLY A 129 -31.88 22.29 -1.90
N MET A 130 -32.71 22.58 -0.89
CA MET A 130 -33.68 23.68 -0.91
C MET A 130 -33.00 25.06 -0.95
N ALA A 131 -31.94 25.26 -0.17
CA ALA A 131 -31.18 26.51 -0.16
C ALA A 131 -30.54 26.79 -1.53
N LEU A 132 -30.01 25.76 -2.20
CA LEU A 132 -29.46 25.88 -3.55
C LEU A 132 -30.55 26.13 -4.59
N ALA A 133 -31.67 25.41 -4.51
CA ALA A 133 -32.78 25.57 -5.45
C ALA A 133 -33.41 26.97 -5.37
N SER A 134 -33.63 27.48 -4.15
CA SER A 134 -34.19 28.82 -3.92
C SER A 134 -33.26 29.96 -4.35
N ASN A 135 -31.95 29.70 -4.45
CA ASN A 135 -30.94 30.70 -4.82
C ASN A 135 -30.18 30.32 -6.10
N TRP A 136 -30.80 29.54 -6.99
CA TRP A 136 -30.10 28.89 -8.10
C TRP A 136 -29.44 29.88 -9.08
N GLU A 137 -30.13 30.95 -9.45
CA GLU A 137 -29.59 31.98 -10.35
C GLU A 137 -28.40 32.73 -9.72
N ALA A 138 -28.50 33.10 -8.44
CA ALA A 138 -27.42 33.72 -7.70
C ALA A 138 -26.23 32.74 -7.55
N PHE A 139 -26.52 31.47 -7.29
CA PHE A 139 -25.51 30.42 -7.22
C PHE A 139 -24.78 30.30 -8.56
N GLN A 140 -25.47 30.17 -9.70
CA GLN A 140 -24.79 30.06 -11.00
C GLN A 140 -23.90 31.25 -11.32
N LYS A 141 -24.37 32.47 -11.01
CA LYS A 141 -23.63 33.71 -11.28
C LYS A 141 -22.38 33.87 -10.42
N TYR A 142 -22.46 33.54 -9.13
CA TYR A 142 -21.39 33.81 -8.17
C TYR A 142 -20.54 32.57 -7.81
N ALA A 143 -21.05 31.36 -8.05
CA ALA A 143 -20.30 30.12 -7.85
C ALA A 143 -19.05 30.09 -8.71
N THR A 144 -19.16 30.41 -10.00
CA THR A 144 -17.99 30.45 -10.91
C THR A 144 -16.97 31.51 -10.49
N GLN A 145 -17.44 32.64 -9.95
CA GLN A 145 -16.57 33.72 -9.53
C GLN A 145 -15.74 33.40 -8.26
N PHE A 146 -16.31 32.64 -7.31
CA PHE A 146 -15.69 32.42 -6.00
C PHE A 146 -15.40 30.94 -5.66
N ALA A 147 -15.71 30.00 -6.56
CA ALA A 147 -15.42 28.57 -6.36
C ALA A 147 -13.94 28.32 -6.11
N ASP A 148 -13.05 28.92 -6.89
CA ASP A 148 -11.61 28.71 -6.76
C ASP A 148 -11.09 29.10 -5.37
N LEU A 149 -11.61 30.19 -4.79
CA LEU A 149 -11.28 30.60 -3.43
C LEU A 149 -11.68 29.55 -2.39
N VAL A 150 -12.91 29.02 -2.51
CA VAL A 150 -13.45 28.01 -1.59
C VAL A 150 -12.68 26.69 -1.75
N ILE A 151 -12.44 26.26 -2.98
CA ILE A 151 -11.70 25.03 -3.29
C ILE A 151 -10.28 25.15 -2.74
N PHE A 152 -9.59 26.26 -2.98
CA PHE A 152 -8.24 26.48 -2.51
C PHE A 152 -8.16 26.52 -0.99
N HIS A 153 -9.05 27.28 -0.33
CA HIS A 153 -9.07 27.41 1.12
C HIS A 153 -9.38 26.06 1.81
N ASN A 154 -10.36 25.32 1.32
CA ASN A 154 -10.69 23.98 1.82
C ASN A 154 -9.53 22.98 1.59
N THR A 155 -8.92 23.00 0.41
CA THR A 155 -7.75 22.14 0.10
C THR A 155 -6.59 22.44 1.05
N LEU A 156 -6.32 23.73 1.30
CA LEU A 156 -5.29 24.16 2.23
C LEU A 156 -5.60 23.70 3.67
N ALA A 157 -6.85 23.80 4.11
CA ALA A 157 -7.28 23.32 5.43
C ALA A 157 -7.02 21.80 5.59
N ILE A 158 -7.39 21.00 4.59
CA ILE A 158 -7.15 19.55 4.59
C ILE A 158 -5.65 19.25 4.60
N LEU A 159 -4.87 19.93 3.77
CA LEU A 159 -3.43 19.74 3.66
C LEU A 159 -2.72 20.12 4.98
N LEU A 160 -3.07 21.26 5.58
CA LEU A 160 -2.51 21.71 6.85
C LEU A 160 -2.87 20.75 7.99
N GLY A 161 -4.11 20.25 8.03
CA GLY A 161 -4.50 19.21 9.00
C GLY A 161 -3.65 17.95 8.84
N PHE A 162 -3.43 17.49 7.61
CA PHE A 162 -2.59 16.33 7.32
C PHE A 162 -1.11 16.55 7.70
N ILE A 163 -0.54 17.69 7.30
CA ILE A 163 0.86 18.05 7.56
C ILE A 163 1.09 18.20 9.07
N THR A 164 0.18 18.90 9.77
CA THR A 164 0.28 19.08 11.23
C THR A 164 0.33 17.73 11.91
N ALA A 165 -0.61 16.82 11.61
CA ALA A 165 -0.61 15.47 12.15
C ALA A 165 0.66 14.67 11.79
N ALA A 166 1.24 14.92 10.60
CA ALA A 166 2.49 14.29 10.17
C ALA A 166 3.72 14.83 10.93
N VAL A 167 3.79 16.14 11.18
CA VAL A 167 4.85 16.78 11.97
C VAL A 167 4.86 16.23 13.40
N PHE A 168 3.68 16.04 14.00
CA PHE A 168 3.52 15.38 15.29
C PHE A 168 3.66 13.85 15.25
N ARG A 169 4.06 13.28 14.11
CA ARG A 169 4.36 11.85 13.91
C ARG A 169 3.20 10.90 14.24
N LEU A 170 1.96 11.36 14.13
CA LEU A 170 0.79 10.50 14.33
C LEU A 170 0.75 9.40 13.27
N ASP A 171 0.02 8.32 13.54
CA ASP A 171 -0.11 7.20 12.61
C ASP A 171 -0.98 7.59 11.38
N ARG A 172 -0.95 6.76 10.33
CA ARG A 172 -1.62 7.05 9.05
C ARG A 172 -3.13 7.22 9.18
N TYR A 173 -3.75 6.53 10.14
CA TYR A 173 -5.20 6.57 10.33
C TYR A 173 -5.62 7.86 11.02
N SER A 174 -4.85 8.30 12.02
CA SER A 174 -5.10 9.56 12.72
C SER A 174 -4.80 10.79 11.86
N ARG A 175 -3.76 10.75 11.00
CA ARG A 175 -3.51 11.84 10.03
C ARG A 175 -4.68 12.08 9.09
N ARG A 176 -5.30 11.00 8.58
CA ARG A 176 -6.50 11.10 7.73
C ARG A 176 -7.67 11.73 8.49
N SER A 177 -7.90 11.31 9.74
CA SER A 177 -8.97 11.89 10.57
C SER A 177 -8.79 13.38 10.78
N ILE A 178 -7.59 13.83 11.16
CA ILE A 178 -7.32 15.26 11.40
C ILE A 178 -7.44 16.07 10.10
N ALA A 179 -6.96 15.55 8.97
CA ALA A 179 -7.12 16.20 7.67
C ALA A 179 -8.59 16.40 7.29
N ILE A 180 -9.42 15.35 7.45
CA ILE A 180 -10.87 15.42 7.19
C ILE A 180 -11.53 16.38 8.17
N GLU A 181 -11.23 16.28 9.47
CA GLU A 181 -11.84 17.12 10.50
C GLU A 181 -11.54 18.62 10.27
N THR A 182 -10.33 18.94 9.80
CA THR A 182 -9.92 20.32 9.51
C THR A 182 -10.59 20.88 8.25
N GLY A 183 -10.82 20.04 7.23
CA GLY A 183 -11.48 20.46 5.98
C GLY A 183 -13.00 20.51 6.05
N ILE A 184 -13.60 19.62 6.84
CA ILE A 184 -15.06 19.47 6.91
C ILE A 184 -15.61 20.29 8.06
N GLN A 185 -16.00 21.53 7.76
CA GLN A 185 -16.59 22.45 8.73
C GLN A 185 -18.11 22.28 8.88
N ASN A 186 -18.66 22.83 9.96
CA ASN A 186 -20.10 22.97 10.18
C ASN A 186 -20.65 24.18 9.41
N SER A 187 -20.81 24.01 8.10
CA SER A 187 -21.37 25.02 7.19
C SER A 187 -22.81 25.44 7.55
N GLY A 188 -23.59 24.54 8.15
CA GLY A 188 -24.95 24.83 8.62
C GLY A 188 -24.98 25.89 9.74
N LEU A 189 -24.07 25.79 10.71
CA LEU A 189 -23.90 26.84 11.72
C LEU A 189 -23.50 28.17 11.08
N GLY A 190 -22.53 28.15 10.16
CA GLY A 190 -22.06 29.35 9.47
C GLY A 190 -23.20 30.08 8.75
N LEU A 191 -24.02 29.34 8.00
CA LEU A 191 -25.18 29.89 7.29
C LEU A 191 -26.19 30.52 8.26
N LEU A 192 -26.47 29.86 9.37
CA LEU A 192 -27.41 30.36 10.37
C LEU A 192 -26.90 31.66 11.02
N LEU A 193 -25.62 31.73 11.40
CA LEU A 193 -25.03 32.95 11.94
C LEU A 193 -25.08 34.11 10.93
N ILE A 194 -24.89 33.84 9.64
CA ILE A 194 -24.99 34.85 8.58
C ILE A 194 -26.39 35.44 8.51
N PHE A 195 -27.43 34.60 8.52
CA PHE A 195 -28.80 35.08 8.46
C PHE A 195 -29.29 35.73 9.76
N SER A 196 -28.76 35.33 10.92
CA SER A 196 -29.15 35.91 12.21
C SER A 196 -28.48 37.24 12.54
N PHE A 197 -27.25 37.49 12.06
CA PHE A 197 -26.45 38.64 12.50
C PHE A 197 -25.98 39.56 11.38
N PHE A 198 -26.02 39.11 10.14
CA PHE A 198 -25.52 39.86 8.98
C PHE A 198 -26.62 40.09 7.96
N ASP A 199 -27.89 39.94 8.34
CA ASP A 199 -29.07 40.08 7.47
C ASP A 199 -28.95 39.31 6.14
N GLY A 200 -28.26 38.16 6.17
CA GLY A 200 -28.05 37.36 4.96
C GLY A 200 -27.10 38.01 3.95
N LEU A 201 -26.15 38.84 4.39
CA LEU A 201 -25.20 39.56 3.54
C LEU A 201 -24.67 38.68 2.40
N GLY A 202 -25.03 39.02 1.16
CA GLY A 202 -24.97 38.10 0.02
C GLY A 202 -23.62 37.42 -0.17
N GLY A 203 -22.51 38.16 -0.04
CA GLY A 203 -21.16 37.60 -0.18
C GLY A 203 -20.81 36.55 0.88
N MET A 204 -21.31 36.69 2.11
CA MET A 204 -21.12 35.69 3.16
C MET A 204 -21.96 34.44 2.89
N ALA A 205 -23.24 34.63 2.54
CA ALA A 205 -24.17 33.54 2.26
C ALA A 205 -23.69 32.68 1.08
N ILE A 206 -23.17 33.30 0.02
CA ILE A 206 -22.61 32.59 -1.15
C ILE A 206 -21.41 31.73 -0.74
N ILE A 207 -20.48 32.25 0.07
CA ILE A 207 -19.32 31.47 0.53
C ILE A 207 -19.75 30.30 1.41
N ALA A 208 -20.69 30.50 2.34
CA ALA A 208 -21.20 29.42 3.18
C ALA A 208 -21.90 28.33 2.36
N ALA A 209 -22.70 28.71 1.35
CA ALA A 209 -23.35 27.78 0.44
C ALA A 209 -22.35 27.00 -0.41
N LEU A 210 -21.39 27.69 -1.06
CA LEU A 210 -20.33 27.06 -1.86
C LEU A 210 -19.48 26.10 -1.03
N TRP A 211 -19.10 26.53 0.18
CA TRP A 211 -18.37 25.67 1.10
C TRP A 211 -19.20 24.45 1.48
N GLY A 212 -20.48 24.64 1.80
CA GLY A 212 -21.45 23.58 2.11
C GLY A 212 -21.60 22.52 1.03
N VAL A 213 -21.46 22.88 -0.24
CA VAL A 213 -21.43 21.91 -1.35
C VAL A 213 -20.04 21.29 -1.51
N TRP A 214 -19.00 22.13 -1.59
CA TRP A 214 -17.66 21.69 -1.92
C TRP A 214 -17.05 20.78 -0.85
N HIS A 215 -17.22 21.07 0.44
CA HIS A 215 -16.66 20.23 1.50
C HIS A 215 -17.28 18.82 1.51
N LEU A 216 -18.55 18.66 1.09
CA LEU A 216 -19.18 17.34 0.95
C LEU A 216 -18.57 16.57 -0.22
N ILE A 217 -18.38 17.22 -1.37
CA ILE A 217 -17.76 16.62 -2.56
C ILE A 217 -16.33 16.19 -2.24
N SER A 218 -15.50 17.13 -1.78
CA SER A 218 -14.09 16.87 -1.45
C SER A 218 -13.93 15.82 -0.35
N GLY A 219 -14.76 15.88 0.71
CA GLY A 219 -14.79 14.89 1.78
C GLY A 219 -15.14 13.49 1.28
N LEU A 220 -16.14 13.36 0.39
CA LEU A 220 -16.53 12.09 -0.21
C LEU A 220 -15.43 11.54 -1.12
N LEU A 221 -14.85 12.38 -1.98
CA LEU A 221 -13.75 12.00 -2.86
C LEU A 221 -12.54 11.50 -2.06
N LEU A 222 -12.15 12.20 -0.99
CA LEU A 222 -11.07 11.78 -0.09
C LEU A 222 -11.41 10.48 0.65
N GLY A 223 -12.65 10.36 1.13
CA GLY A 223 -13.16 9.14 1.76
C GLY A 223 -13.03 7.93 0.84
N LEU A 224 -13.54 8.04 -0.39
CA LEU A 224 -13.47 6.98 -1.40
C LEU A 224 -12.03 6.69 -1.84
N PHE A 225 -11.21 7.73 -2.01
CA PHE A 225 -9.81 7.59 -2.39
C PHE A 225 -9.02 6.77 -1.36
N TRP A 226 -9.09 7.16 -0.09
CA TRP A 226 -8.35 6.51 0.99
C TRP A 226 -8.93 5.16 1.44
N GLY A 227 -10.24 4.97 1.30
CA GLY A 227 -10.95 3.78 1.73
C GLY A 227 -10.98 2.65 0.71
N VAL A 228 -11.13 2.97 -0.58
CA VAL A 228 -11.39 1.99 -1.64
C VAL A 228 -10.39 2.08 -2.79
N LEU A 229 -10.22 3.27 -3.37
CA LEU A 229 -9.50 3.41 -4.63
C LEU A 229 -8.01 3.11 -4.48
N ARG A 230 -7.38 3.53 -3.37
CA ARG A 230 -5.96 3.27 -3.10
C ARG A 230 -5.60 1.78 -3.11
N ASP A 231 -6.41 0.93 -2.48
CA ASP A 231 -6.16 -0.50 -2.41
C ASP A 231 -6.34 -1.14 -3.80
N ARG A 232 -7.36 -0.72 -4.56
CA ARG A 232 -7.60 -1.17 -5.94
C ARG A 232 -6.47 -0.76 -6.88
N ILE A 233 -5.99 0.48 -6.82
CA ILE A 233 -4.85 0.96 -7.61
C ILE A 233 -3.60 0.15 -7.29
N ARG A 234 -3.35 -0.16 -6.01
CA ARG A 234 -2.21 -1.00 -5.62
C ARG A 234 -2.29 -2.40 -6.20
N VAL A 235 -3.45 -3.04 -6.13
CA VAL A 235 -3.68 -4.36 -6.74
C VAL A 235 -3.49 -4.30 -8.25
N PHE A 236 -4.11 -3.31 -8.92
CA PHE A 236 -3.98 -3.11 -10.37
C PHE A 236 -2.52 -2.97 -10.78
N ILE A 237 -1.76 -2.04 -10.15
CA ILE A 237 -0.35 -1.83 -10.46
C ILE A 237 0.46 -3.11 -10.25
N ARG A 238 0.26 -3.84 -9.15
CA ARG A 238 0.99 -5.10 -8.90
C ARG A 238 0.66 -6.15 -9.96
N THR A 239 -0.60 -6.31 -10.33
CA THR A 239 -1.02 -7.24 -11.38
C THR A 239 -0.42 -6.86 -12.73
N SER A 240 -0.40 -5.57 -13.08
CA SER A 240 0.25 -5.07 -14.30
C SER A 240 1.76 -5.34 -14.29
N VAL A 241 2.44 -5.09 -13.17
CA VAL A 241 3.86 -5.40 -13.02
C VAL A 241 4.11 -6.90 -13.17
N ILE A 242 3.29 -7.76 -12.56
CA ILE A 242 3.41 -9.21 -12.69
C ILE A 242 3.19 -9.67 -14.14
N ALA A 243 2.22 -9.07 -14.86
CA ALA A 243 1.99 -9.36 -16.27
C ALA A 243 3.21 -9.01 -17.13
N ILE A 244 3.80 -7.83 -16.91
CA ILE A 244 5.07 -7.44 -17.55
C ILE A 244 6.18 -8.44 -17.19
N VAL A 245 6.28 -8.82 -15.93
CA VAL A 245 7.29 -9.78 -15.47
C VAL A 245 7.17 -11.11 -16.20
N ARG A 246 5.95 -11.64 -16.37
CA ARG A 246 5.69 -12.88 -17.13
C ARG A 246 6.12 -12.76 -18.59
N VAL A 247 5.81 -11.63 -19.25
CA VAL A 247 6.21 -11.37 -20.64
C VAL A 247 7.74 -11.35 -20.74
N LEU A 248 8.43 -10.65 -19.85
CA LEU A 248 9.89 -10.61 -19.84
C LEU A 248 10.51 -11.98 -19.54
N LEU A 249 9.91 -12.77 -18.65
CA LEU A 249 10.36 -14.13 -18.34
C LEU A 249 10.20 -15.04 -19.58
N TYR A 250 9.10 -14.90 -20.32
CA TYR A 250 8.85 -15.63 -21.57
C TYR A 250 9.92 -15.33 -22.63
N PHE A 251 10.38 -14.08 -22.74
CA PHE A 251 11.48 -13.74 -23.64
C PHE A 251 12.85 -14.22 -23.14
N ASN A 252 13.02 -14.32 -21.82
CA ASN A 252 14.28 -14.67 -21.17
C ASN A 252 14.57 -16.18 -21.11
N TYR A 253 13.53 -17.01 -21.07
CA TYR A 253 13.59 -18.47 -20.98
C TYR A 253 13.04 -19.12 -22.24
N LYS A 254 13.66 -20.24 -22.67
CA LYS A 254 13.09 -21.08 -23.72
C LYS A 254 11.87 -21.84 -23.20
N LYS A 255 11.96 -22.34 -21.98
CA LYS A 255 10.91 -23.12 -21.32
C LYS A 255 10.88 -22.82 -19.83
N ILE A 256 9.68 -22.66 -19.29
CA ILE A 256 9.44 -22.52 -17.85
C ILE A 256 8.42 -23.61 -17.49
N GLU A 257 8.87 -24.61 -16.73
CA GLU A 257 8.00 -25.66 -16.20
C GLU A 257 7.57 -25.31 -14.78
N ILE A 258 6.27 -25.39 -14.53
CA ILE A 258 5.70 -25.12 -13.21
C ILE A 258 4.98 -26.37 -12.73
N HIS A 259 5.43 -26.90 -11.59
CA HIS A 259 4.90 -28.12 -10.98
C HIS A 259 4.38 -27.82 -9.56
N GLY A 260 3.32 -28.49 -9.13
CA GLY A 260 2.87 -28.45 -7.72
C GLY A 260 2.07 -27.21 -7.31
N LEU A 261 1.51 -26.43 -8.24
CA LEU A 261 0.69 -25.25 -7.91
C LEU A 261 -0.54 -25.61 -7.04
N GLU A 262 -1.04 -26.82 -7.17
CA GLU A 262 -2.11 -27.42 -6.36
C GLU A 262 -1.73 -27.57 -4.89
N ASN A 263 -0.44 -27.58 -4.54
CA ASN A 263 0.03 -27.66 -3.17
C ASN A 263 -0.08 -26.32 -2.42
N ILE A 264 -0.38 -25.21 -3.10
CA ILE A 264 -0.48 -23.88 -2.48
C ILE A 264 -1.85 -23.74 -1.78
N PRO A 265 -1.91 -23.70 -0.44
CA PRO A 265 -3.17 -23.66 0.27
C PRO A 265 -3.83 -22.27 0.20
N SER A 266 -5.12 -22.19 0.48
CA SER A 266 -5.88 -20.93 0.49
C SER A 266 -5.58 -20.04 1.70
N GLY A 267 -5.04 -20.59 2.80
CA GLY A 267 -4.72 -19.90 4.05
C GLY A 267 -3.50 -18.98 4.00
N ARG A 268 -2.87 -18.76 5.16
CA ARG A 268 -1.65 -17.97 5.31
C ARG A 268 -0.46 -18.77 4.75
N VAL A 269 0.25 -18.22 3.77
CA VAL A 269 1.32 -18.94 3.05
C VAL A 269 2.64 -18.19 3.17
N ILE A 270 3.69 -18.94 3.50
CA ILE A 270 5.09 -18.51 3.42
C ILE A 270 5.82 -19.42 2.43
N PHE A 271 6.21 -18.88 1.27
CA PHE A 271 7.09 -19.55 0.34
C PHE A 271 8.53 -19.53 0.86
N VAL A 272 9.16 -20.69 0.88
CA VAL A 272 10.57 -20.85 1.29
C VAL A 272 11.34 -21.51 0.15
N GLY A 273 12.17 -20.72 -0.55
CA GLY A 273 12.87 -21.19 -1.75
C GLY A 273 14.35 -21.48 -1.53
N ASN A 274 14.92 -22.38 -2.34
CA ASN A 274 16.36 -22.35 -2.58
C ASN A 274 16.73 -21.08 -3.36
N HIS A 275 18.00 -20.68 -3.35
CA HIS A 275 18.40 -19.43 -3.98
C HIS A 275 19.64 -19.58 -4.87
N GLN A 276 19.41 -19.95 -6.13
CA GLN A 276 20.49 -20.07 -7.12
C GLN A 276 20.67 -18.79 -7.93
N ASN A 277 19.57 -18.11 -8.26
CA ASN A 277 19.59 -16.85 -9.00
C ASN A 277 19.19 -15.67 -8.12
N GLY A 278 19.85 -14.51 -8.28
CA GLY A 278 19.59 -13.33 -7.44
C GLY A 278 18.17 -12.77 -7.58
N LEU A 279 17.77 -12.31 -8.78
CA LEU A 279 16.48 -11.66 -8.99
C LEU A 279 15.43 -12.62 -9.57
N ILE A 280 15.83 -13.63 -10.32
CA ILE A 280 14.88 -14.44 -11.08
C ILE A 280 14.05 -15.37 -10.18
N ASP A 281 14.66 -15.99 -9.17
CA ASP A 281 13.96 -16.87 -8.22
C ASP A 281 12.70 -16.20 -7.61
N PRO A 282 12.76 -14.98 -7.02
CA PRO A 282 11.57 -14.32 -6.52
C PRO A 282 10.58 -13.91 -7.62
N LEU A 283 11.06 -13.54 -8.82
CA LEU A 283 10.18 -13.20 -9.94
C LEU A 283 9.40 -14.41 -10.45
N LEU A 284 9.99 -15.60 -10.46
CA LEU A 284 9.31 -16.85 -10.82
C LEU A 284 8.19 -17.17 -9.81
N ILE A 285 8.44 -17.02 -8.50
CA ILE A 285 7.37 -17.14 -7.50
C ILE A 285 6.29 -16.10 -7.78
N ALA A 286 6.64 -14.82 -7.88
CA ALA A 286 5.69 -13.72 -8.09
C ALA A 286 4.84 -13.90 -9.36
N ALA A 287 5.45 -14.42 -10.42
CA ALA A 287 4.82 -14.63 -11.71
C ALA A 287 3.81 -15.77 -11.69
N PHE A 288 4.12 -16.92 -11.08
CA PHE A 288 3.32 -18.13 -11.31
C PHE A 288 2.42 -18.52 -10.14
N ASN A 289 2.65 -17.99 -8.93
CA ASN A 289 1.76 -18.25 -7.82
C ASN A 289 0.45 -17.43 -7.89
N LYS A 290 -0.61 -17.90 -7.21
CA LYS A 290 -1.95 -17.29 -7.27
C LYS A 290 -2.20 -16.20 -6.22
N LYS A 291 -1.25 -15.95 -5.31
CA LYS A 291 -1.38 -15.00 -4.20
C LYS A 291 -0.49 -13.77 -4.41
N PRO A 292 -0.99 -12.55 -4.12
CA PRO A 292 -0.12 -11.39 -4.00
C PRO A 292 0.97 -11.69 -2.97
N THR A 293 2.24 -11.52 -3.32
CA THR A 293 3.36 -11.99 -2.50
C THR A 293 4.25 -10.82 -2.10
N THR A 294 4.50 -10.67 -0.80
CA THR A 294 5.49 -9.76 -0.24
C THR A 294 6.83 -10.49 -0.10
N PHE A 295 7.93 -9.87 -0.53
CA PHE A 295 9.26 -10.50 -0.51
C PHE A 295 10.20 -9.75 0.42
N TYR A 296 11.12 -10.50 1.04
CA TYR A 296 12.28 -9.91 1.68
C TYR A 296 13.45 -9.79 0.70
N THR A 297 13.96 -8.57 0.54
CA THR A 297 15.02 -8.21 -0.40
C THR A 297 16.19 -7.58 0.35
N ARG A 298 17.41 -7.73 -0.16
CA ARG A 298 18.62 -7.17 0.48
C ARG A 298 18.45 -5.67 0.77
N ALA A 299 18.78 -5.26 2.00
CA ALA A 299 18.60 -3.89 2.46
C ALA A 299 19.32 -2.82 1.60
N SER A 300 20.50 -3.14 1.03
CA SER A 300 21.28 -2.21 0.21
C SER A 300 20.55 -1.73 -1.05
N VAL A 301 19.52 -2.47 -1.52
CA VAL A 301 18.71 -2.07 -2.69
C VAL A 301 17.80 -0.87 -2.34
N PHE A 302 17.57 -0.59 -1.06
CA PHE A 302 16.70 0.48 -0.57
C PHE A 302 17.44 1.78 -0.25
N ASN A 303 18.74 1.88 -0.56
CA ASN A 303 19.55 3.07 -0.24
C ASN A 303 19.03 4.35 -0.91
N ASN A 304 18.42 4.24 -2.09
CA ASN A 304 17.80 5.39 -2.76
C ASN A 304 16.36 5.60 -2.26
N PRO A 305 15.98 6.78 -1.71
CA PRO A 305 14.66 7.02 -1.14
C PRO A 305 13.49 6.88 -2.13
N ILE A 306 13.70 7.21 -3.40
CA ILE A 306 12.67 7.11 -4.44
C ILE A 306 12.44 5.64 -4.78
N VAL A 307 13.53 4.91 -5.02
CA VAL A 307 13.49 3.46 -5.28
C VAL A 307 12.86 2.73 -4.10
N SER A 308 13.28 3.05 -2.87
CA SER A 308 12.74 2.48 -1.64
C SER A 308 11.21 2.62 -1.54
N ARG A 309 10.65 3.80 -1.86
CA ARG A 309 9.19 4.00 -1.90
C ARG A 309 8.49 3.10 -2.92
N ILE A 310 9.08 2.94 -4.11
CA ILE A 310 8.53 2.09 -5.18
C ILE A 310 8.58 0.62 -4.75
N LEU A 311 9.71 0.15 -4.23
CA LEU A 311 9.88 -1.23 -3.77
C LEU A 311 8.88 -1.56 -2.64
N HIS A 312 8.74 -0.68 -1.66
CA HIS A 312 7.75 -0.84 -0.59
C HIS A 312 6.31 -0.88 -1.14
N TYR A 313 6.00 -0.07 -2.14
CA TYR A 313 4.68 -0.07 -2.77
C TYR A 313 4.37 -1.42 -3.44
N LEU A 314 5.36 -2.01 -4.11
CA LEU A 314 5.28 -3.32 -4.77
C LEU A 314 5.26 -4.52 -3.80
N GLY A 315 5.48 -4.29 -2.50
CA GLY A 315 5.51 -5.35 -1.48
C GLY A 315 6.90 -5.95 -1.28
N LEU A 316 7.96 -5.16 -1.46
CA LEU A 316 9.32 -5.57 -1.14
C LEU A 316 9.74 -4.94 0.19
N LEU A 317 10.22 -5.77 1.11
CA LEU A 317 10.70 -5.36 2.43
C LEU A 317 12.22 -5.56 2.50
N PRO A 318 12.99 -4.60 3.03
CA PRO A 318 14.42 -4.79 3.24
C PRO A 318 14.65 -5.87 4.29
N ILE A 319 15.76 -6.60 4.17
CA ILE A 319 16.27 -7.49 5.21
C ILE A 319 17.79 -7.37 5.30
N PHE A 320 18.30 -7.25 6.53
CA PHE A 320 19.73 -7.19 6.81
C PHE A 320 20.31 -8.59 7.00
N ARG A 321 21.45 -8.86 6.35
CA ARG A 321 22.22 -10.10 6.49
C ARG A 321 23.28 -9.93 7.58
N PHE A 322 23.83 -11.05 8.05
CA PHE A 322 24.85 -11.04 9.11
C PHE A 322 26.09 -10.21 8.74
N ARG A 323 26.49 -10.23 7.47
CA ARG A 323 27.62 -9.44 6.93
C ARG A 323 27.37 -7.92 6.94
N ASP A 324 26.10 -7.48 7.04
CA ASP A 324 25.74 -6.06 7.07
C ASP A 324 25.93 -5.45 8.49
N GLY A 325 26.42 -6.23 9.46
CA GLY A 325 26.75 -5.80 10.82
C GLY A 325 25.68 -6.13 11.86
N SER A 326 26.10 -6.61 13.04
CA SER A 326 25.21 -7.11 14.09
C SER A 326 24.23 -6.05 14.65
N ARG A 327 24.63 -4.76 14.67
CA ARG A 327 23.73 -3.66 15.08
C ARG A 327 22.52 -3.51 14.13
N ASN A 328 22.70 -3.75 12.84
CA ASN A 328 21.64 -3.64 11.83
C ASN A 328 20.65 -4.80 11.89
N LEU A 329 21.02 -5.94 12.49
CA LEU A 329 20.12 -7.10 12.65
C LEU A 329 18.95 -6.82 13.61
N ARG A 330 19.09 -5.87 14.53
CA ARG A 330 17.99 -5.45 15.42
C ARG A 330 16.84 -4.81 14.63
N ASN A 331 17.16 -4.13 13.53
CA ASN A 331 16.16 -3.52 12.65
C ASN A 331 15.27 -4.58 11.95
N ASN A 332 15.71 -5.85 11.89
CA ASN A 332 14.90 -6.91 11.31
C ASN A 332 13.63 -7.22 12.14
N ILE A 333 13.57 -6.85 13.44
CA ILE A 333 12.39 -7.09 14.28
C ILE A 333 11.19 -6.32 13.70
N GLU A 334 11.32 -5.01 13.50
CA GLU A 334 10.28 -4.18 12.89
C GLU A 334 9.94 -4.63 11.45
N LEU A 335 10.92 -5.16 10.72
CA LEU A 335 10.72 -5.67 9.37
C LEU A 335 9.90 -6.97 9.36
N PHE A 336 10.12 -7.86 10.33
CA PHE A 336 9.30 -9.06 10.51
C PHE A 336 7.87 -8.70 10.92
N GLU A 337 7.68 -7.68 11.77
CA GLU A 337 6.36 -7.17 12.10
C GLU A 337 5.61 -6.67 10.86
N LYS A 338 6.28 -5.92 9.97
CA LYS A 338 5.70 -5.46 8.69
C LYS A 338 5.34 -6.62 7.76
N GLY A 339 6.15 -7.68 7.75
CA GLY A 339 5.83 -8.90 7.01
C GLY A 339 4.63 -9.65 7.61
N ALA A 340 4.56 -9.73 8.93
CA ALA A 340 3.40 -10.29 9.62
C ALA A 340 2.13 -9.51 9.29
N ASP A 341 2.18 -8.17 9.28
CA ASP A 341 1.03 -7.33 8.91
C ASP A 341 0.61 -7.53 7.45
N ALA A 342 1.56 -7.75 6.54
CA ALA A 342 1.24 -8.06 5.14
C ALA A 342 0.47 -9.40 5.01
N LEU A 343 0.84 -10.40 5.80
CA LEU A 343 0.15 -11.69 5.83
C LEU A 343 -1.22 -11.60 6.52
N LEU A 344 -1.27 -10.98 7.69
CA LEU A 344 -2.45 -10.92 8.55
C LEU A 344 -3.51 -9.92 8.06
N GLU A 345 -3.11 -8.67 7.80
CA GLU A 345 -4.06 -7.61 7.44
C GLU A 345 -4.39 -7.61 5.94
N LYS A 346 -3.38 -7.86 5.10
CA LYS A 346 -3.52 -7.73 3.64
C LYS A 346 -3.73 -9.06 2.92
N ARG A 347 -3.66 -10.19 3.64
CA ARG A 347 -3.77 -11.56 3.12
C ARG A 347 -2.79 -11.85 1.97
N GLU A 348 -1.62 -11.20 2.00
CA GLU A 348 -0.55 -11.43 1.05
C GLU A 348 0.28 -12.64 1.48
N ALA A 349 0.71 -13.50 0.56
CA ALA A 349 1.73 -14.49 0.87
C ALA A 349 3.07 -13.81 1.18
N ILE A 350 3.94 -14.47 1.93
CA ILE A 350 5.32 -14.02 2.13
C ILE A 350 6.25 -14.95 1.37
N ALA A 351 7.32 -14.42 0.77
CA ALA A 351 8.37 -15.24 0.17
C ALA A 351 9.73 -14.83 0.72
N LEU A 352 10.51 -15.83 1.12
CA LEU A 352 11.86 -15.62 1.61
C LEU A 352 12.79 -16.80 1.29
N PHE A 353 14.08 -16.52 1.27
CA PHE A 353 15.12 -17.45 0.87
C PHE A 353 16.03 -17.75 2.07
N PRO A 354 15.74 -18.83 2.83
CA PRO A 354 16.40 -19.07 4.11
C PRO A 354 17.90 -19.37 4.01
N GLU A 355 18.46 -19.63 2.84
CA GLU A 355 19.91 -19.77 2.64
C GLU A 355 20.68 -18.47 2.95
N GLY A 356 20.01 -17.31 2.85
CA GLY A 356 20.59 -16.00 3.17
C GLY A 356 21.61 -15.46 2.16
N ASN A 357 21.92 -16.21 1.11
CA ASN A 357 22.71 -15.77 -0.05
C ASN A 357 22.26 -16.53 -1.31
N HIS A 358 22.77 -16.16 -2.49
CA HIS A 358 22.60 -16.92 -3.75
C HIS A 358 23.90 -17.60 -4.16
N GLY A 359 23.85 -18.62 -5.02
CA GLY A 359 25.03 -19.37 -5.46
C GLY A 359 24.73 -20.37 -6.56
N ALA A 360 25.63 -20.50 -7.54
CA ALA A 360 25.38 -21.35 -8.71
C ALA A 360 25.52 -22.87 -8.47
N LYS A 361 26.13 -23.30 -7.35
CA LYS A 361 26.30 -24.73 -7.05
C LYS A 361 24.95 -25.42 -6.84
N ARG A 362 24.82 -26.66 -7.34
CA ARG A 362 23.65 -27.51 -7.15
C ARG A 362 23.65 -28.15 -5.75
N GLN A 363 23.57 -27.28 -4.74
CA GLN A 363 23.64 -27.66 -3.34
C GLN A 363 22.80 -26.72 -2.48
N ILE A 364 21.80 -27.26 -1.80
CA ILE A 364 21.10 -26.56 -0.72
C ILE A 364 22.05 -26.25 0.44
N ARG A 365 22.18 -24.97 0.78
CA ARG A 365 23.02 -24.49 1.88
C ARG A 365 22.32 -24.59 3.25
N PRO A 366 23.07 -24.47 4.36
CA PRO A 366 22.49 -24.37 5.69
C PRO A 366 21.51 -23.20 5.83
N LEU A 367 20.30 -23.50 6.31
CA LEU A 367 19.20 -22.54 6.43
C LEU A 367 19.36 -21.64 7.68
N LYS A 368 18.93 -20.39 7.57
CA LYS A 368 18.96 -19.39 8.67
C LYS A 368 17.61 -19.32 9.39
N LYS A 369 17.64 -18.93 10.68
CA LYS A 369 16.48 -18.82 11.58
C LYS A 369 15.47 -17.69 11.23
N GLY A 370 15.61 -17.01 10.10
CA GLY A 370 14.72 -15.90 9.71
C GLY A 370 13.26 -16.33 9.53
N VAL A 371 13.03 -17.53 8.96
CA VAL A 371 11.69 -18.12 8.80
C VAL A 371 11.02 -18.32 10.16
N ILE A 372 11.75 -18.89 11.12
CA ILE A 372 11.28 -19.16 12.48
C ILE A 372 10.82 -17.86 13.14
N ARG A 373 11.69 -16.83 13.13
CA ARG A 373 11.37 -15.52 13.73
C ARG A 373 10.12 -14.87 13.14
N LEU A 374 9.94 -14.97 11.82
CA LEU A 374 8.76 -14.44 11.16
C LEU A 374 7.49 -15.17 11.64
N ILE A 375 7.52 -16.50 11.70
CA ILE A 375 6.38 -17.30 12.14
C ILE A 375 6.04 -17.02 13.60
N GLU A 376 7.04 -16.94 14.48
CA GLU A 376 6.86 -16.56 15.88
C GLU A 376 6.23 -15.15 15.99
N THR A 377 6.69 -14.19 15.19
CA THR A 377 6.11 -12.83 15.15
C THR A 377 4.65 -12.86 14.69
N ILE A 378 4.31 -13.71 13.72
CA ILE A 378 2.93 -13.87 13.24
C ILE A 378 2.05 -14.45 14.36
N TYR A 379 2.48 -15.54 15.00
CA TYR A 379 1.71 -16.18 16.07
C TYR A 379 1.57 -15.34 17.33
N GLN A 380 2.57 -14.51 17.65
CA GLN A 380 2.47 -13.52 18.73
C GLN A 380 1.41 -12.45 18.44
N LYS A 381 1.23 -12.07 17.18
CA LYS A 381 0.19 -11.10 16.77
C LYS A 381 -1.19 -11.74 16.65
N ASP A 382 -1.27 -12.91 16.02
CA ASP A 382 -2.52 -13.62 15.78
C ASP A 382 -2.30 -15.12 15.54
N SER A 383 -2.69 -15.93 16.52
CA SER A 383 -2.59 -17.38 16.48
C SER A 383 -3.88 -18.11 16.08
N SER A 384 -4.87 -17.40 15.52
CA SER A 384 -6.18 -17.98 15.20
C SER A 384 -6.19 -18.87 13.95
N GLU A 385 -5.27 -18.68 13.01
CA GLU A 385 -5.19 -19.47 11.77
C GLU A 385 -3.79 -20.04 11.55
N GLU A 386 -3.76 -21.21 10.91
CA GLU A 386 -2.54 -21.93 10.52
C GLU A 386 -1.69 -21.12 9.51
N VAL A 387 -0.37 -21.19 9.67
CA VAL A 387 0.60 -20.67 8.71
C VAL A 387 1.27 -21.84 7.99
N PHE A 388 1.03 -21.95 6.69
CA PHE A 388 1.60 -22.99 5.84
C PHE A 388 2.92 -22.50 5.23
N LEU A 389 3.99 -23.28 5.39
CA LEU A 389 5.21 -23.08 4.61
C LEU A 389 5.15 -23.94 3.35
N VAL A 390 5.39 -23.33 2.20
CA VAL A 390 5.46 -24.02 0.91
C VAL A 390 6.91 -23.96 0.41
N PRO A 391 7.66 -25.08 0.49
CA PRO A 391 8.99 -25.15 -0.09
C PRO A 391 8.94 -25.00 -1.61
N VAL A 392 9.86 -24.22 -2.18
CA VAL A 392 9.93 -23.97 -3.63
C VAL A 392 11.32 -24.33 -4.14
N GLY A 393 11.38 -25.31 -5.04
CA GLY A 393 12.61 -25.72 -5.70
C GLY A 393 12.75 -25.05 -7.08
N PHE A 394 13.91 -24.43 -7.33
CA PHE A 394 14.33 -23.94 -8.63
C PHE A 394 15.44 -24.83 -9.19
N ASN A 395 15.21 -25.35 -10.40
CA ASN A 395 16.16 -26.17 -11.14
C ASN A 395 16.41 -25.54 -12.51
N TYR A 396 17.61 -25.03 -12.73
CA TYR A 396 18.06 -24.44 -14.00
C TYR A 396 18.81 -25.46 -14.82
N LEU A 397 18.62 -25.46 -16.14
CA LEU A 397 19.41 -26.29 -17.06
C LEU A 397 20.86 -25.79 -17.11
N GLU A 398 21.07 -24.54 -17.52
CA GLU A 398 22.35 -23.86 -17.56
C GLU A 398 22.21 -22.38 -17.18
N LEU A 399 22.59 -22.01 -15.95
CA LEU A 399 22.45 -20.65 -15.42
C LEU A 399 23.03 -19.55 -16.32
N ALA A 400 24.12 -19.82 -17.05
CA ALA A 400 24.79 -18.85 -17.91
C ALA A 400 24.20 -18.72 -19.33
N GLN A 401 23.46 -19.73 -19.78
CA GLN A 401 23.10 -19.88 -21.20
C GLN A 401 21.95 -18.95 -21.58
N PHE A 402 22.07 -18.26 -22.73
CA PHE A 402 21.01 -17.42 -23.27
C PHE A 402 19.82 -18.27 -23.74
N LYS A 403 18.60 -17.93 -23.27
CA LYS A 403 17.39 -18.77 -23.30
C LYS A 403 17.55 -20.14 -22.65
N ASP A 404 18.03 -20.11 -21.42
CA ASP A 404 17.97 -21.22 -20.46
C ASP A 404 16.54 -21.81 -20.32
N GLU A 405 16.45 -22.97 -19.70
CA GLU A 405 15.21 -23.61 -19.27
C GLU A 405 15.19 -23.71 -17.75
N VAL A 406 14.01 -23.53 -17.14
CA VAL A 406 13.86 -23.59 -15.68
C VAL A 406 12.63 -24.41 -15.29
N SER A 407 12.79 -25.23 -14.26
CA SER A 407 11.72 -25.96 -13.59
C SER A 407 11.54 -25.42 -12.18
N VAL A 408 10.31 -25.00 -11.87
CA VAL A 408 9.88 -24.48 -10.57
C VAL A 408 8.91 -25.48 -9.94
N ARG A 409 9.29 -26.05 -8.80
CA ARG A 409 8.51 -27.09 -8.11
C ARG A 409 8.00 -26.57 -6.76
N PHE A 410 6.69 -26.42 -6.63
CA PHE A 410 6.03 -26.09 -5.36
C PHE A 410 5.75 -27.37 -4.56
N GLY A 411 6.43 -27.54 -3.44
CA GLY A 411 6.33 -28.72 -2.59
C GLY A 411 5.06 -28.79 -1.75
N LYS A 412 4.88 -29.94 -1.08
CA LYS A 412 3.79 -30.12 -0.11
C LYS A 412 3.89 -29.12 1.04
N PRO A 413 2.78 -28.52 1.49
CA PRO A 413 2.81 -27.52 2.54
C PRO A 413 3.16 -28.13 3.90
N ILE A 414 4.10 -27.52 4.61
CA ILE A 414 4.45 -27.82 5.99
C ILE A 414 3.58 -26.97 6.91
N ARG A 415 2.88 -27.61 7.84
CA ARG A 415 2.09 -26.94 8.89
C ARG A 415 3.03 -26.46 9.99
N SER A 416 2.92 -25.20 10.39
CA SER A 416 3.80 -24.64 11.43
C SER A 416 3.21 -24.80 12.83
N GLN A 417 1.88 -24.89 12.97
CA GLN A 417 1.23 -25.08 14.26
C GLN A 417 1.68 -26.38 14.95
N SER A 418 1.90 -27.46 14.20
CA SER A 418 2.37 -28.75 14.73
C SER A 418 3.80 -28.71 15.27
N LEU A 419 4.52 -27.62 15.04
CA LEU A 419 5.91 -27.41 15.44
C LEU A 419 6.04 -26.31 16.50
N LEU A 420 4.91 -25.79 17.00
CA LEU A 420 4.89 -24.90 18.17
C LEU A 420 5.04 -25.73 19.44
N ASN A 421 5.97 -25.33 20.30
CA ASN A 421 6.05 -25.86 21.65
C ASN A 421 5.09 -25.13 22.61
N ASN A 422 4.97 -25.66 23.84
CA ASN A 422 4.09 -25.09 24.88
C ASN A 422 4.40 -23.63 25.24
N ASN A 423 5.61 -23.15 24.92
CA ASN A 423 6.05 -21.79 25.18
C ASN A 423 5.78 -20.84 24.00
N GLY A 424 5.10 -21.31 22.94
CA GLY A 424 4.80 -20.53 21.74
C GLY A 424 6.01 -20.28 20.83
N MET A 425 7.12 -21.00 21.04
CA MET A 425 8.29 -20.94 20.15
C MET A 425 8.24 -22.06 19.12
N ILE A 426 8.79 -21.80 17.94
CA ILE A 426 8.83 -22.77 16.84
C ILE A 426 10.08 -23.65 16.97
N ASP A 427 9.90 -24.97 16.88
CA ASP A 427 10.98 -25.95 16.93
C ASP A 427 11.99 -25.76 15.77
N LEU A 428 13.29 -25.87 16.08
CA LEU A 428 14.37 -25.86 15.10
C LEU A 428 14.25 -26.97 14.06
N LYS A 429 13.57 -28.08 14.40
CA LYS A 429 13.20 -29.16 13.47
C LYS A 429 12.47 -28.64 12.23
N LEU A 430 11.81 -27.49 12.30
CA LEU A 430 11.23 -26.84 11.13
C LEU A 430 12.28 -26.59 10.03
N LEU A 431 13.48 -26.12 10.39
CA LEU A 431 14.53 -25.87 9.40
C LEU A 431 15.02 -27.16 8.74
N GLU A 432 15.08 -28.26 9.49
CA GLU A 432 15.43 -29.58 8.95
C GLU A 432 14.37 -30.08 7.97
N LEU A 433 13.08 -29.93 8.30
CA LEU A 433 11.97 -30.30 7.42
C LEU A 433 11.97 -29.46 6.13
N ILE A 434 12.21 -28.14 6.22
CA ILE A 434 12.35 -27.29 5.04
C ILE A 434 13.56 -27.73 4.21
N HIS A 435 14.70 -28.00 4.85
CA HIS A 435 15.92 -28.41 4.18
C HIS A 435 15.73 -29.72 3.40
N GLN A 436 15.16 -30.75 4.05
CA GLN A 436 14.82 -32.02 3.42
C GLN A 436 13.85 -31.83 2.26
N SER A 437 12.79 -31.03 2.43
CA SER A 437 11.85 -30.78 1.35
C SER A 437 12.50 -30.03 0.18
N LEU A 438 13.40 -29.08 0.42
CA LEU A 438 14.14 -28.42 -0.66
C LEU A 438 15.07 -29.38 -1.39
N GLN A 439 15.72 -30.32 -0.69
CA GLN A 439 16.53 -31.37 -1.31
C GLN A 439 15.68 -32.28 -2.21
N THR A 440 14.42 -32.58 -1.87
CA THR A 440 13.56 -33.38 -2.77
C THR A 440 13.06 -32.59 -3.99
N LEU A 441 12.98 -31.27 -3.89
CA LEU A 441 12.45 -30.40 -4.96
C LEU A 441 13.54 -29.87 -5.88
N THR A 442 14.80 -30.06 -5.52
CA THR A 442 15.95 -29.51 -6.24
C THR A 442 17.04 -30.56 -6.37
N THR A 443 17.97 -30.34 -7.30
CA THR A 443 19.19 -31.14 -7.33
C THR A 443 20.14 -30.70 -6.20
N HIS A 444 20.35 -31.56 -5.21
CA HIS A 444 21.31 -31.37 -4.11
C HIS A 444 22.44 -32.40 -4.17
N ILE A 445 23.66 -31.91 -4.33
CA ILE A 445 24.90 -32.70 -4.29
C ILE A 445 25.72 -32.24 -3.09
N GLY A 446 25.73 -33.06 -2.02
CA GLY A 446 26.34 -32.69 -0.74
C GLY A 446 27.82 -33.06 -0.59
N ASP A 447 28.26 -34.11 -1.28
CA ASP A 447 29.57 -34.77 -1.16
C ASP A 447 30.12 -35.13 -2.54
N ALA A 448 31.45 -35.25 -2.66
CA ALA A 448 32.14 -35.58 -3.92
C ALA A 448 31.64 -34.75 -5.13
N TYR A 449 31.39 -33.45 -4.90
CA TYR A 449 30.63 -32.59 -5.82
C TYR A 449 31.16 -32.64 -7.25
N GLU A 450 32.47 -32.40 -7.44
CA GLU A 450 33.08 -32.35 -8.77
C GLU A 450 32.93 -33.70 -9.53
N LEU A 451 33.18 -34.83 -8.84
CA LEU A 451 33.06 -36.17 -9.44
C LEU A 451 31.62 -36.53 -9.80
N LYS A 452 30.65 -36.17 -8.95
CA LYS A 452 29.23 -36.44 -9.20
C LYS A 452 28.68 -35.56 -10.31
N ILE A 453 29.11 -34.30 -10.40
CA ILE A 453 28.76 -33.42 -11.52
C ILE A 453 29.30 -34.01 -12.83
N GLU A 454 30.58 -34.37 -12.89
CA GLU A 454 31.19 -34.97 -14.09
C GLU A 454 30.46 -36.25 -14.52
N TYR A 455 30.12 -37.12 -13.57
CA TYR A 455 29.34 -38.33 -13.84
C TYR A 455 27.94 -38.03 -14.42
N LEU A 456 27.23 -37.05 -13.85
CA LEU A 456 25.89 -36.66 -14.28
C LEU A 456 25.90 -35.98 -15.65
N GLU A 457 26.90 -35.15 -15.93
CA GLU A 457 27.12 -34.52 -17.24
C GLU A 457 27.38 -35.58 -18.31
N ASN A 458 28.25 -36.56 -18.03
CA ASN A 458 28.51 -37.69 -18.92
C ASN A 458 27.27 -38.59 -19.11
N SER A 459 26.36 -38.62 -18.13
CA SER A 459 25.10 -39.36 -18.19
C SER A 459 23.97 -38.59 -18.91
N GLN A 460 24.21 -37.33 -19.30
CA GLN A 460 23.25 -36.45 -19.99
C GLN A 460 21.88 -36.33 -19.31
N VAL A 461 21.88 -36.22 -17.99
CA VAL A 461 20.66 -36.10 -17.19
C VAL A 461 19.88 -34.82 -17.49
N ASN A 462 18.57 -34.88 -17.38
CA ASN A 462 17.73 -33.69 -17.40
C ASN A 462 17.82 -32.92 -16.07
N TRP A 463 18.61 -31.85 -16.04
CA TRP A 463 18.75 -30.99 -14.86
C TRP A 463 17.46 -30.29 -14.41
N LEU A 464 16.39 -30.29 -15.21
CA LEU A 464 15.08 -29.76 -14.84
C LEU A 464 14.26 -30.75 -13.99
N ASP A 465 14.63 -32.03 -14.01
CA ASP A 465 13.98 -33.10 -13.25
C ASP A 465 14.91 -33.67 -12.17
N PRO A 466 14.86 -33.16 -10.92
CA PRO A 466 15.68 -33.67 -9.84
C PRO A 466 15.45 -35.16 -9.53
N ASP A 467 14.26 -35.71 -9.83
CA ASP A 467 13.97 -37.13 -9.60
C ASP A 467 14.74 -38.04 -10.57
N GLU A 468 14.98 -37.57 -11.80
CA GLU A 468 15.87 -38.24 -12.76
C GLU A 468 17.32 -38.20 -12.27
N VAL A 469 17.79 -37.03 -11.82
CA VAL A 469 19.15 -36.87 -11.30
C VAL A 469 19.42 -37.83 -10.14
N TYR A 470 18.50 -37.94 -9.19
CA TYR A 470 18.65 -38.86 -8.07
C TYR A 470 18.67 -40.34 -8.50
N ARG A 471 17.80 -40.75 -9.43
CA ARG A 471 17.82 -42.13 -9.98
C ARG A 471 19.14 -42.47 -10.66
N VAL A 472 19.78 -41.52 -11.33
CA VAL A 472 21.09 -41.73 -11.96
C VAL A 472 22.20 -41.80 -10.90
N LEU A 473 22.14 -40.95 -9.87
CA LEU A 473 23.09 -40.97 -8.75
C LEU A 473 23.03 -42.25 -7.91
N GLU A 474 21.89 -42.96 -7.84
CA GLU A 474 21.79 -44.26 -7.17
C GLU A 474 22.75 -45.32 -7.75
N ASN A 475 23.13 -45.18 -9.03
CA ASN A 475 24.07 -46.08 -9.69
C ASN A 475 25.54 -45.63 -9.60
N TYR A 476 25.82 -44.40 -9.13
CA TYR A 476 27.18 -43.86 -9.04
C TYR A 476 28.09 -44.74 -8.14
N PRO A 477 29.35 -45.04 -8.54
CA PRO A 477 30.06 -44.57 -9.74
C PRO A 477 29.98 -45.53 -10.96
N LYS A 478 29.01 -46.45 -11.02
CA LYS A 478 28.94 -47.50 -12.06
C LYS A 478 27.76 -47.29 -13.03
N VAL A 479 28.03 -47.57 -14.31
CA VAL A 479 27.09 -47.56 -15.46
C VAL A 479 26.70 -46.14 -15.90
N LEU A 480 27.33 -45.66 -16.98
CA LEU A 480 26.82 -44.53 -17.76
C LEU A 480 25.53 -44.97 -18.48
N PRO A 481 24.36 -44.40 -18.18
CA PRO A 481 23.12 -44.77 -18.82
C PRO A 481 23.13 -44.42 -20.31
N SER A 482 22.39 -45.18 -21.13
CA SER A 482 22.19 -44.87 -22.54
C SER A 482 21.23 -43.69 -22.69
N ASN A 483 21.74 -42.66 -23.36
CA ASN A 483 21.11 -41.41 -23.78
C ASN A 483 19.56 -41.42 -23.92
N THR A 484 18.86 -40.58 -23.14
CA THR A 484 17.39 -40.39 -23.27
C THR A 484 16.95 -38.94 -23.49
N SER A 485 17.85 -37.98 -23.66
CA SER A 485 17.49 -36.55 -23.72
C SER A 485 17.83 -35.92 -25.07
N PRO A 486 16.96 -35.03 -25.61
CA PRO A 486 17.14 -34.46 -26.94
C PRO A 486 18.33 -33.48 -26.97
N LEU A 487 19.03 -33.48 -28.11
CA LEU A 487 20.06 -32.48 -28.44
C LEU A 487 19.49 -31.05 -28.37
N PRO A 488 20.30 -30.04 -27.98
CA PRO A 488 19.83 -28.68 -27.84
C PRO A 488 19.33 -28.14 -29.18
N SER A 489 18.05 -27.73 -29.22
CA SER A 489 17.45 -27.17 -30.43
C SER A 489 18.06 -25.81 -30.76
N THR A 490 18.68 -25.70 -31.92
CA THR A 490 19.10 -24.43 -32.52
C THR A 490 17.91 -23.77 -33.23
N SER A 491 17.06 -23.03 -32.52
CA SER A 491 16.09 -22.13 -33.17
C SER A 491 16.18 -20.72 -32.58
N TYR A 492 17.01 -19.90 -33.20
CA TYR A 492 17.20 -18.49 -32.84
C TYR A 492 17.02 -17.57 -34.05
N PHE A 493 15.90 -17.70 -34.77
CA PHE A 493 15.70 -16.89 -35.98
C PHE A 493 15.29 -15.42 -35.67
N PHE A 494 14.72 -15.13 -34.49
CA PHE A 494 14.13 -13.81 -34.19
C PHE A 494 14.85 -12.97 -33.11
N SER A 495 16.06 -13.34 -32.67
CA SER A 495 16.76 -12.63 -31.57
C SER A 495 18.24 -12.31 -31.85
N TRP A 496 18.71 -12.48 -33.09
CA TRP A 496 20.14 -12.43 -33.41
C TRP A 496 20.86 -11.11 -33.04
N PRO A 497 20.33 -9.88 -33.21
CA PRO A 497 21.10 -8.67 -32.92
C PRO A 497 21.20 -8.44 -31.40
N VAL A 498 20.11 -8.78 -30.69
CA VAL A 498 19.99 -8.73 -29.24
C VAL A 498 20.97 -9.70 -28.59
N VAL A 499 21.02 -10.94 -29.10
CA VAL A 499 21.91 -12.01 -28.62
C VAL A 499 23.37 -11.68 -28.94
N LEU A 500 23.67 -11.17 -30.12
CA LEU A 500 25.02 -10.78 -30.51
C LEU A 500 25.53 -9.63 -29.64
N PHE A 501 24.70 -8.62 -29.39
CA PHE A 501 25.09 -7.52 -28.50
C PHE A 501 25.32 -8.00 -27.06
N TRP A 502 24.41 -8.83 -26.54
CA TRP A 502 24.56 -9.45 -25.23
C TRP A 502 25.87 -10.25 -25.12
N ARG A 503 26.11 -11.17 -26.06
CA ARG A 503 27.31 -12.03 -26.06
C ARG A 503 28.61 -11.23 -26.23
N LYS A 504 28.61 -10.22 -27.09
CA LYS A 504 29.83 -9.46 -27.45
C LYS A 504 30.19 -8.37 -26.43
N TYR A 505 29.22 -7.69 -25.84
CA TYR A 505 29.47 -6.46 -25.07
C TYR A 505 29.07 -6.51 -23.61
N LEU A 506 28.06 -7.30 -23.23
CA LEU A 506 27.53 -7.34 -21.85
C LEU A 506 28.03 -8.56 -21.09
N LEU A 507 27.92 -9.76 -21.66
CA LEU A 507 28.32 -11.01 -21.04
C LEU A 507 29.78 -11.03 -20.53
N PRO A 508 30.78 -10.50 -21.27
CA PRO A 508 32.18 -10.50 -20.81
C PRO A 508 32.47 -9.60 -19.60
N LYS A 509 31.51 -8.75 -19.19
CA LYS A 509 31.66 -7.80 -18.08
C LYS A 509 31.04 -8.30 -16.77
N ILE A 510 30.53 -9.53 -16.75
CA ILE A 510 29.81 -10.10 -15.61
C ILE A 510 30.70 -11.16 -14.97
N ASP A 511 31.27 -10.84 -13.81
CA ASP A 511 32.19 -11.74 -13.10
C ASP A 511 31.45 -12.84 -12.31
N GLU A 512 30.20 -12.60 -11.94
CA GLU A 512 29.38 -13.50 -11.11
C GLU A 512 28.29 -14.21 -11.92
N LEU A 513 28.37 -15.55 -11.98
CA LEU A 513 27.49 -16.42 -12.75
C LEU A 513 26.00 -16.23 -12.39
N GLU A 514 25.71 -16.00 -11.11
CA GLU A 514 24.37 -15.85 -10.55
C GLU A 514 23.63 -14.60 -11.09
N PHE A 515 24.38 -13.59 -11.53
CA PHE A 515 23.83 -12.32 -12.03
C PHE A 515 23.61 -12.28 -13.53
N ILE A 516 24.17 -13.23 -14.29
CA ILE A 516 24.07 -13.26 -15.76
C ILE A 516 22.60 -13.21 -16.22
N THR A 517 21.76 -14.10 -15.69
CA THR A 517 20.33 -14.13 -16.04
C THR A 517 19.58 -12.89 -15.58
N THR A 518 19.92 -12.36 -14.41
CA THR A 518 19.31 -11.14 -13.88
C THR A 518 19.60 -9.94 -14.79
N LEU A 519 20.86 -9.78 -15.22
CA LEU A 519 21.27 -8.70 -16.12
C LEU A 519 20.69 -8.90 -17.53
N ARG A 520 20.59 -10.14 -18.00
CA ARG A 520 19.93 -10.47 -19.27
C ARG A 520 18.47 -10.07 -19.25
N TYR A 521 17.76 -10.41 -18.18
CA TYR A 521 16.37 -10.05 -17.98
C TYR A 521 16.17 -8.53 -17.99
N ALA A 522 17.04 -7.77 -17.31
CA ALA A 522 17.01 -6.32 -17.33
C ALA A 522 17.24 -5.74 -18.74
N TYR A 523 18.22 -6.29 -19.47
CA TYR A 523 18.51 -5.89 -20.85
C TYR A 523 17.32 -6.14 -21.80
N ILE A 524 16.67 -7.31 -21.70
CA ILE A 524 15.43 -7.62 -22.44
C ILE A 524 14.33 -6.61 -22.08
N GLY A 525 14.20 -6.26 -20.80
CA GLY A 525 13.25 -5.25 -20.34
C GLY A 525 13.45 -3.89 -21.01
N VAL A 526 14.69 -3.41 -21.10
CA VAL A 526 15.02 -2.15 -21.78
C VAL A 526 14.66 -2.21 -23.27
N LEU A 527 14.96 -3.32 -23.95
CA LEU A 527 14.64 -3.48 -25.37
C LEU A 527 13.14 -3.48 -25.63
N VAL A 528 12.37 -4.21 -24.80
CA VAL A 528 10.89 -4.21 -24.90
C VAL A 528 10.35 -2.80 -24.73
N LEU A 529 10.88 -2.03 -23.77
CA LEU A 529 10.47 -0.64 -23.56
C LEU A 529 10.79 0.23 -24.78
N ILE A 530 11.97 0.10 -25.38
CA ILE A 530 12.34 0.82 -26.61
C ILE A 530 11.38 0.47 -27.75
N CYS A 531 11.08 -0.81 -27.96
CA CYS A 531 10.12 -1.24 -28.98
C CYS A 531 8.73 -0.63 -28.76
N ILE A 532 8.25 -0.60 -27.51
CA ILE A 532 6.96 0.03 -27.17
C ILE A 532 6.99 1.53 -27.51
N ILE A 533 8.06 2.24 -27.15
CA ILE A 533 8.21 3.66 -27.46
C ILE A 533 8.23 3.90 -28.98
N LEU A 534 8.98 3.09 -29.74
CA LEU A 534 9.04 3.19 -31.20
C LEU A 534 7.69 2.90 -31.86
N CYS A 535 6.93 1.91 -31.36
CA CYS A 535 5.58 1.65 -31.83
C CYS A 535 4.63 2.82 -31.54
N ILE A 536 4.70 3.41 -30.34
CA ILE A 536 3.87 4.57 -29.97
C ILE A 536 4.23 5.77 -30.87
N LEU A 537 5.52 6.05 -31.06
CA LEU A 537 5.98 7.13 -31.93
C LEU A 537 5.55 6.89 -33.39
N GLY A 538 5.65 5.66 -33.88
CA GLY A 538 5.18 5.29 -35.22
C GLY A 538 3.68 5.51 -35.40
N VAL A 539 2.86 5.14 -34.40
CA VAL A 539 1.41 5.41 -34.43
C VAL A 539 1.11 6.91 -34.39
N ILE A 540 1.83 7.68 -33.57
CA ILE A 540 1.70 9.14 -33.52
C ILE A 540 2.12 9.79 -34.85
N PHE A 541 3.06 9.18 -35.59
CA PHE A 541 3.52 9.70 -36.88
C PHE A 541 2.58 9.33 -38.05
N ILE A 542 1.74 8.31 -37.86
CA ILE A 542 0.74 7.84 -38.84
C ILE A 542 -0.63 8.52 -38.63
N LEU A 543 -0.96 8.92 -37.39
CA LEU A 543 -2.11 9.73 -37.02
C LEU A 543 -1.85 11.22 -37.28
#